data_AF-A0AAJ2M795-F1
#
_entry.id   AF-A0AAJ2M795-F1
#
_cell.length_a   1.000
_cell.length_b   1.000
_cell.length_c   1.000
_cell.angle_alpha   90.00
_cell.angle_beta   90.00
_cell.angle_gamma   90.00
#
_symmetry.space_group_name_H-M   'P 1'
#
loop_
_entity.id
_entity.type
_entity.pdbx_description
1 polymer ?
#
loop_
_entity_poly.entity_id
_entity_poly.type
_entity_poly.pdbx_seq_one_letter_code
_entity_poly.pdbx_strand_id
1 'polypeptide(L)'
;MTWTRPEGGFYSWITLPQDVDSSDLCMEGIDKGVVFVPGTAFSTDCRGEYEVRMSFCHPADGEIRKGVEIFTTTLKKAMNA
;
A
#
# COMPACT_ATOMS: atom_id res chain seq x y z
N MET A 1 -4.22 -9.17 6.45
CA MET A 1 -3.73 -8.57 5.18
C MET A 1 -3.45 -9.69 4.19
N THR A 2 -3.91 -9.53 2.96
CA THR A 2 -3.63 -10.43 1.82
C THR A 2 -3.09 -9.62 0.65
N TRP A 3 -2.44 -10.27 -0.32
CA TRP A 3 -1.99 -9.61 -1.54
C TRP A 3 -1.99 -10.57 -2.73
N THR A 4 -2.08 -10.02 -3.94
CA THR A 4 -2.01 -10.79 -5.18
C THR A 4 -0.57 -11.16 -5.51
N ARG A 5 -0.38 -12.36 -6.06
CA ARG A 5 0.90 -12.85 -6.59
C ARG A 5 0.81 -12.89 -8.12
N PRO A 6 1.05 -11.77 -8.80
CA PRO A 6 0.91 -11.71 -10.24
C PRO A 6 1.99 -12.56 -10.93
N GLU A 7 1.62 -13.28 -11.98
CA GLU A 7 2.57 -14.00 -12.86
C GLU A 7 3.25 -13.07 -13.89
N GLY A 8 2.82 -11.80 -13.96
CA GLY A 8 3.39 -10.77 -14.82
C GLY A 8 2.79 -9.39 -14.58
N GLY A 9 3.31 -8.38 -15.27
CA GLY A 9 2.91 -6.97 -15.09
C GLY A 9 3.81 -6.21 -14.10
N PHE A 10 3.28 -5.12 -13.53
CA PHE A 10 4.07 -4.13 -12.79
C PHE A 10 3.56 -3.86 -11.37
N TYR A 11 2.41 -4.43 -11.01
CA TYR A 11 1.70 -4.08 -9.79
C TYR A 11 1.29 -5.31 -9.00
N SER A 12 1.37 -5.21 -7.67
CA SER A 12 0.69 -6.11 -6.74
C SER A 12 -0.43 -5.34 -6.05
N TRP A 13 -1.53 -6.04 -5.82
CA TRP A 13 -2.70 -5.50 -5.15
C TRP A 13 -2.76 -6.05 -3.73
N ILE A 14 -2.90 -5.17 -2.74
CA ILE A 14 -2.86 -5.49 -1.32
C ILE A 14 -4.19 -5.13 -0.68
N THR A 15 -4.77 -6.07 0.03
CA THR A 15 -5.97 -5.87 0.86
C THR A 15 -5.54 -5.73 2.32
N LEU A 16 -5.70 -4.52 2.83
CA LEU A 16 -5.48 -4.12 4.21
C LEU A 16 -6.52 -4.74 5.16
N PRO A 17 -6.22 -4.80 6.46
CA PRO A 17 -7.22 -4.98 7.51
C PRO A 17 -8.35 -3.92 7.42
N GLN A 18 -9.57 -4.28 7.83
CA GLN A 18 -10.77 -3.41 7.71
C GLN A 18 -10.78 -2.19 8.64
N ASP A 19 -9.80 -2.09 9.52
CA ASP A 19 -9.59 -1.00 10.47
C ASP A 19 -8.56 0.03 9.98
N VAL A 20 -8.04 -0.12 8.76
CA VAL A 20 -7.01 0.77 8.21
C VAL A 20 -7.45 1.36 6.87
N ASP A 21 -7.70 2.67 6.84
CA ASP A 21 -7.93 3.39 5.59
C ASP A 21 -6.64 3.56 4.77
N SER A 22 -6.70 3.19 3.51
CA SER A 22 -5.56 3.22 2.56
C SER A 22 -5.10 4.62 2.20
N SER A 23 -6.00 5.62 2.23
CA SER A 23 -5.68 7.01 1.94
C SER A 23 -4.93 7.63 3.11
N ASP A 24 -5.41 7.42 4.34
CA ASP A 24 -4.73 7.86 5.56
C ASP A 24 -3.36 7.20 5.71
N LEU A 25 -3.29 5.89 5.46
CA LEU A 25 -2.03 5.15 5.46
C LEU A 25 -1.04 5.69 4.40
N CYS A 26 -1.54 6.10 3.24
CA CYS A 26 -0.71 6.70 2.18
C CYS A 26 -0.14 8.05 2.63
N MET A 27 -0.96 8.91 3.23
CA MET A 27 -0.51 10.19 3.76
C MET A 27 0.61 10.01 4.81
N GLU A 28 0.44 9.08 5.76
CA GLU A 28 1.50 8.79 6.75
C GLU A 28 2.74 8.15 6.09
N GLY A 29 2.55 7.34 5.06
CA GLY A 29 3.64 6.74 4.28
C GLY A 29 4.50 7.77 3.57
N ILE A 30 3.88 8.80 2.98
CA ILE A 30 4.56 9.89 2.26
C ILE A 30 5.56 10.59 3.19
N ASP A 31 5.13 10.91 4.42
CA ASP A 31 5.98 11.57 5.43
C ASP A 31 7.21 10.74 5.80
N LYS A 32 7.14 9.42 5.62
CA LYS A 32 8.24 8.47 5.90
C LYS A 32 9.02 8.08 4.65
N GLY A 33 8.66 8.61 3.48
CA GLY A 33 9.35 8.38 2.22
C GLY A 33 8.92 7.13 1.45
N VAL A 34 7.70 6.62 1.68
CA VAL A 34 7.10 5.56 0.85
C VAL A 34 5.79 6.05 0.22
N VAL A 35 5.60 5.81 -1.07
CA VAL A 35 4.39 6.22 -1.79
C VAL A 35 3.78 5.02 -2.51
N PHE A 36 2.46 4.90 -2.42
CA PHE A 36 1.64 3.91 -3.11
C PHE A 36 0.30 4.53 -3.47
N VAL A 37 -0.52 3.82 -4.26
CA VAL A 37 -1.81 4.36 -4.70
C VAL A 37 -2.94 3.72 -3.89
N PRO A 38 -3.74 4.50 -3.16
CA PRO A 38 -4.96 4.02 -2.52
C PRO A 38 -5.93 3.41 -3.55
N GLY A 39 -6.62 2.35 -3.16
CA GLY A 39 -7.55 1.62 -4.02
C GLY A 39 -8.77 2.46 -4.42
N THR A 40 -9.12 3.43 -3.59
CA THR A 40 -10.16 4.43 -3.84
C THR A 40 -9.94 5.20 -5.14
N ALA A 41 -8.69 5.41 -5.57
CA ALA A 41 -8.36 6.05 -6.85
C ALA A 41 -8.81 5.23 -8.08
N PHE A 42 -9.14 3.94 -7.91
CA PHE A 42 -9.62 3.04 -8.95
C PHE A 42 -11.11 2.73 -8.84
N SER A 43 -11.84 3.42 -7.97
CA SER A 43 -13.27 3.24 -7.77
C SER A 43 -14.07 4.47 -8.21
N THR A 44 -15.23 4.24 -8.82
CA THR A 44 -16.21 5.29 -9.13
C THR A 44 -17.16 5.58 -7.97
N ASP A 45 -17.22 4.67 -6.99
CA ASP A 45 -18.24 4.64 -5.94
C ASP A 45 -17.61 4.74 -4.54
N CYS A 46 -16.42 5.35 -4.44
CA CYS A 46 -15.64 5.48 -3.20
C CYS A 46 -15.33 4.15 -2.49
N ARG A 47 -15.31 3.03 -3.21
CA ARG A 47 -14.90 1.72 -2.66
C ARG A 47 -13.38 1.56 -2.75
N GLY A 48 -12.84 0.58 -2.02
CA GLY A 48 -11.40 0.31 -2.02
C GLY A 48 -10.63 1.04 -0.92
N GLU A 49 -11.34 1.47 0.13
CA GLU A 49 -10.76 2.04 1.36
C GLU A 49 -9.68 1.12 1.95
N TYR A 50 -9.83 -0.19 1.84
CA TYR A 50 -8.86 -1.17 2.34
C TYR A 50 -7.92 -1.71 1.27
N GLU A 51 -7.89 -1.13 0.08
CA GLU A 51 -7.13 -1.66 -1.02
C GLU A 51 -5.94 -0.75 -1.36
N VAL A 52 -4.81 -1.33 -1.74
CA VAL A 52 -3.59 -0.60 -2.09
C VAL A 52 -2.98 -1.21 -3.34
N ARG A 53 -2.61 -0.36 -4.29
CA ARG A 53 -1.82 -0.76 -5.46
C ARG A 53 -0.36 -0.37 -5.26
N MET A 54 0.52 -1.38 -5.20
CA MET A 54 1.96 -1.18 -5.15
C MET A 54 2.60 -1.49 -6.50
N SER A 55 3.47 -0.60 -6.97
CA SER A 55 4.31 -0.81 -8.14
C SER A 55 5.66 -1.38 -7.75
N PHE A 56 6.18 -2.33 -8.52
CA PHE A 56 7.52 -2.88 -8.37
C PHE A 56 8.37 -2.73 -9.65
N CYS A 57 7.89 -1.99 -10.66
CA CYS A 57 8.56 -1.93 -11.97
C CYS A 57 9.71 -0.92 -12.07
N HIS A 58 9.72 0.10 -11.23
CA HIS A 58 10.70 1.19 -11.25
C HIS A 58 11.77 1.10 -10.16
N PRO A 59 11.43 0.87 -8.86
CA PRO A 59 12.43 0.88 -7.80
C PRO A 59 13.38 -0.31 -7.90
N ALA A 60 14.63 -0.11 -7.48
CA ALA A 60 15.59 -1.21 -7.34
C ALA A 60 15.25 -2.12 -6.15
N ASP A 61 15.75 -3.36 -6.15
CA ASP A 61 15.48 -4.35 -5.10
C ASP A 61 15.71 -3.84 -3.66
N GLY A 62 16.77 -3.05 -3.45
CA GLY A 62 17.06 -2.45 -2.14
C GLY A 62 16.01 -1.42 -1.70
N GLU A 63 15.50 -0.64 -2.65
CA GLU A 63 14.45 0.36 -2.40
C GLU A 63 13.11 -0.30 -2.13
N ILE A 64 12.79 -1.41 -2.83
CA ILE A 64 11.60 -2.22 -2.57
C ILE A 64 11.63 -2.74 -1.12
N ARG A 65 12.76 -3.31 -0.68
CA ARG A 65 12.90 -3.82 0.70
C ARG A 65 12.67 -2.72 1.74
N LYS A 66 13.32 -1.58 1.55
CA LYS A 66 13.17 -0.41 2.44
C LYS A 66 11.73 0.13 2.44
N GLY A 67 11.12 0.25 1.27
CA GLY A 67 9.74 0.71 1.12
C GLY A 67 8.75 -0.22 1.83
N VAL A 68 8.90 -1.53 1.69
CA VAL A 68 8.07 -2.53 2.40
C VAL A 68 8.26 -2.45 3.91
N GLU A 69 9.49 -2.23 4.41
CA GLU A 69 9.76 -2.04 5.83
C GLU A 69 9.05 -0.80 6.41
N ILE A 70 9.14 0.33 5.71
CA ILE A 70 8.45 1.57 6.10
C ILE A 70 6.93 1.37 6.06
N PHE A 71 6.42 0.76 4.98
CA PHE A 71 4.99 0.46 4.81
C PHE A 71 4.46 -0.40 5.96
N THR A 72 5.11 -1.53 6.24
CA THR A 72 4.67 -2.45 7.30
C THR A 72 4.76 -1.84 8.69
N THR A 73 5.76 -0.98 8.94
CA THR A 73 5.87 -0.25 10.21
C THR A 73 4.75 0.78 10.37
N THR A 74 4.40 1.47 9.29
CA THR A 74 3.28 2.44 9.25
C THR A 74 1.94 1.72 9.45
N LEU A 75 1.72 0.61 8.75
CA LEU A 75 0.53 -0.22 8.89
C LEU A 75 0.35 -0.72 10.32
N LYS A 76 1.42 -1.24 10.94
CA LYS A 76 1.36 -1.69 12.35
C LYS A 76 1.00 -0.55 13.30
N LYS A 77 1.48 0.67 13.05
CA LYS A 77 1.13 1.83 13.88
C LYS A 77 -0.34 2.19 13.70
N ALA A 78 -0.85 2.21 12.46
CA ALA A 78 -2.24 2.50 12.16
C ALA A 78 -3.21 1.49 12.80
N MET A 79 -2.87 0.20 12.82
CA MET A 79 -3.68 -0.84 13.48
C MET A 79 -3.72 -0.75 15.02
N ASN A 80 -2.80 -0.01 15.64
CA ASN A 80 -2.71 0.13 17.11
C ASN A 80 -3.13 1.52 17.60
N ALA A 81 -3.60 2.39 16.70
CA ALA A 81 -4.11 3.72 17.00
C ALA A 81 -5.61 3.66 17.31
#